data_AF-X1IN84-F1
#
_entry.id   AF-X1IN84-F1
#
_cell.length_a   1.000
_cell.length_b   1.000
_cell.length_c   1.000
_cell.angle_alpha   90.00
_cell.angle_beta   90.00
_cell.angle_gamma   90.00
#
_symmetry.space_group_name_H-M   'P 1'
#
loop_
_entity.id
_entity.type
_entity.pdbx_description
1 polymer ?
#
loop_
_entity_poly.entity_id
_entity_poly.type
_entity_poly.pdbx_seq_one_letter_code
_entity_poly.pdbx_strand_id
1 'polypeptide(L)'
;LNQWRNRFYNALQERNWDTFTYELIYFSVVVTVFIAIAVYQLYLNQWLQIRWRKWMTEHYLADWLNDAVHYRMQLQGDAADNPDQRITDDVKLFVDRTLGIGLGLLNSVVTLVSFVVILWGLSEAAPLHLFGSALPIPGYLVWFALIYSIIGTWLTHVVGWPLVGLDFRQQQYEADFRFNLVRVRENAEQIALLKGEPAERGRLLGRFGNVVDNWLGIMNRTKKITAFTASYSQASVIVPYVLVAPAYFAGKTQLGGMMQA
;
A
#
# COMPACT_ATOMS: atom_id res chain seq x y z
N LEU A 1 20.11 -12.67 0.88
CA LEU A 1 20.67 -11.32 0.65
C LEU A 1 21.54 -10.81 1.81
N ASN A 2 21.05 -10.81 3.05
CA ASN A 2 21.78 -10.21 4.18
C ASN A 2 23.19 -10.80 4.40
N GLN A 3 23.36 -12.12 4.32
CA GLN A 3 24.69 -12.76 4.42
C GLN A 3 25.60 -12.47 3.21
N TRP A 4 25.02 -12.37 2.00
CA TRP A 4 25.76 -11.99 0.80
C TRP A 4 26.31 -10.56 0.94
N ARG A 5 25.48 -9.63 1.42
CA ARG A 5 25.84 -8.23 1.69
C ARG A 5 27.05 -8.16 2.62
N ASN A 6 27.06 -8.96 3.69
CA ASN A 6 28.19 -9.06 4.60
C ASN A 6 29.49 -9.50 3.88
N ARG A 7 29.46 -10.65 3.20
CA ARG A 7 30.64 -11.20 2.50
C ARG A 7 31.16 -10.27 1.41
N PHE A 8 30.26 -9.63 0.65
CA PHE A 8 30.61 -8.70 -0.41
C PHE A 8 31.33 -7.45 0.11
N TYR A 9 30.80 -6.81 1.16
CA TYR A 9 31.43 -5.61 1.73
C TYR A 9 32.74 -5.92 2.47
N ASN A 10 32.85 -7.09 3.12
CA ASN A 10 34.14 -7.52 3.70
C ASN A 10 35.19 -7.76 2.60
N ALA A 11 34.83 -8.41 1.49
CA ALA A 11 35.74 -8.63 0.37
C ALA A 11 36.27 -7.30 -0.21
N LEU A 12 35.43 -6.27 -0.28
CA LEU A 12 35.85 -4.92 -0.66
C LEU A 12 36.78 -4.28 0.38
N GLN A 13 36.44 -4.37 1.67
CA GLN A 13 37.26 -3.84 2.77
C GLN A 13 38.65 -4.47 2.78
N GLU A 14 38.72 -5.78 2.56
CA GLU A 14 39.96 -6.57 2.54
C GLU A 14 40.69 -6.52 1.19
N ARG A 15 40.13 -5.85 0.17
CA ARG A 15 40.66 -5.79 -1.20
C ARG A 15 40.88 -7.18 -1.83
N ASN A 16 40.01 -8.13 -1.50
CA ASN A 16 40.09 -9.51 -1.97
C ASN A 16 39.38 -9.67 -3.32
N TRP A 17 40.15 -9.68 -4.41
CA TRP A 17 39.63 -9.74 -5.79
C TRP A 17 38.88 -11.03 -6.10
N ASP A 18 39.38 -12.18 -5.64
CA ASP A 18 38.79 -13.48 -5.94
C ASP A 18 37.43 -13.64 -5.26
N THR A 19 37.33 -13.24 -3.99
CA THR A 19 36.04 -13.27 -3.26
C THR A 19 35.06 -12.25 -3.84
N PHE A 20 35.54 -11.07 -4.24
CA PHE A 20 34.72 -10.05 -4.88
C PHE A 20 34.10 -10.55 -6.19
N THR A 21 34.90 -11.14 -7.09
CA THR A 21 34.41 -11.66 -8.38
C THR A 21 33.46 -12.83 -8.20
N TYR A 22 33.74 -13.75 -7.28
CA TYR A 22 32.83 -14.84 -6.93
C TYR A 22 31.48 -14.34 -6.41
N GLU A 23 31.48 -13.44 -5.43
CA GLU A 23 30.24 -12.90 -4.86
C GLU A 23 29.45 -12.06 -5.88
N LEU A 24 30.13 -11.42 -6.85
CA LEU A 24 29.49 -10.71 -7.95
C LEU A 24 28.73 -11.65 -8.89
N ILE A 25 29.37 -12.75 -9.31
CA ILE A 25 28.72 -13.78 -10.15
C ILE A 25 27.58 -14.46 -9.39
N TYR A 26 27.81 -14.82 -8.12
CA TYR A 26 26.78 -15.41 -7.27
C TYR A 26 25.55 -14.49 -7.16
N PHE A 27 25.76 -13.19 -6.95
CA PHE A 27 24.68 -12.22 -6.92
C PHE A 27 23.95 -12.12 -8.24
N SER A 28 24.67 -12.10 -9.37
CA SER A 28 24.06 -12.05 -10.70
C SER A 28 23.11 -13.24 -10.90
N VAL A 29 23.52 -14.46 -10.55
CA VAL A 29 22.66 -15.66 -10.64
C VAL A 29 21.42 -15.53 -9.76
N VAL A 30 21.60 -15.11 -8.49
CA VAL A 30 20.49 -14.92 -7.55
C VAL A 30 19.50 -13.87 -8.08
N VAL A 31 19.99 -12.76 -8.61
CA VAL A 31 19.15 -11.70 -9.19
C VAL A 31 18.43 -12.18 -10.43
N THR A 32 19.08 -12.93 -11.33
CA THR A 32 18.42 -13.52 -12.51
C THR A 32 17.28 -14.44 -12.11
N VAL A 33 17.50 -15.33 -11.14
CA VAL A 33 16.45 -16.22 -10.62
C VAL A 33 15.32 -15.41 -9.97
N PHE A 34 15.65 -14.41 -9.16
CA PHE A 34 14.66 -13.53 -8.53
C PHE A 34 13.81 -12.79 -9.56
N ILE A 35 14.42 -12.23 -10.61
CA ILE A 35 13.71 -11.56 -11.71
C ILE A 35 12.79 -12.55 -12.42
N ALA A 36 13.26 -13.76 -12.73
CA ALA A 36 12.43 -14.78 -13.35
C ALA A 36 11.20 -15.11 -12.47
N ILE A 37 11.39 -15.31 -11.17
CA ILE A 37 10.29 -15.54 -10.22
C ILE A 37 9.32 -14.36 -10.22
N ALA A 38 9.81 -13.12 -10.16
CA ALA A 38 8.97 -11.93 -10.14
C ALA A 38 8.14 -11.78 -11.43
N VAL A 39 8.74 -12.04 -12.59
CA VAL A 39 8.07 -12.00 -13.90
C VAL A 39 6.99 -13.07 -13.98
N TYR A 40 7.30 -14.31 -13.59
CA TYR A 40 6.31 -15.39 -13.60
C TYR A 40 5.22 -15.20 -12.57
N GLN A 41 5.53 -14.65 -11.39
CA GLN A 41 4.52 -14.28 -10.40
C GLN A 41 3.52 -13.26 -10.96
N LEU A 42 4.01 -12.21 -11.63
CA LEU A 42 3.15 -11.22 -12.29
C LEU A 42 2.27 -11.88 -13.37
N TYR A 43 2.88 -12.67 -14.25
CA TYR A 43 2.18 -13.36 -15.34
C TYR A 43 1.11 -14.32 -14.82
N LEU A 44 1.44 -15.15 -13.83
CA LEU A 44 0.52 -16.12 -13.24
C LEU A 44 -0.63 -15.43 -12.50
N ASN A 45 -0.38 -14.29 -11.84
CA ASN A 45 -1.43 -13.49 -11.22
C ASN A 45 -2.40 -12.93 -12.27
N GLN A 46 -1.89 -12.36 -13.36
CA GLN A 46 -2.72 -11.87 -14.47
C GLN A 46 -3.51 -13.01 -15.13
N TRP A 47 -2.89 -14.17 -15.28
CA TRP A 47 -3.54 -15.36 -15.83
C TRP A 47 -4.67 -15.88 -14.93
N LEU A 48 -4.45 -15.92 -13.61
CA LEU A 48 -5.48 -16.28 -12.65
C LEU A 48 -6.64 -15.27 -12.64
N GLN A 49 -6.32 -13.98 -12.69
CA GLN A 49 -7.28 -12.88 -12.74
C GLN A 49 -8.21 -13.01 -13.95
N ILE A 50 -7.69 -13.19 -15.16
CA ILE A 50 -8.53 -13.33 -16.36
C ILE A 50 -9.31 -14.65 -16.37
N ARG A 51 -8.71 -15.75 -15.89
CA ARG A 51 -9.39 -17.05 -15.82
C ARG A 51 -10.58 -17.01 -14.85
N TRP A 52 -10.40 -16.40 -13.68
CA TRP A 52 -11.48 -16.27 -12.71
C TRP A 52 -12.55 -15.29 -13.20
N ARG A 53 -12.15 -14.14 -13.76
CA ARG A 53 -13.09 -13.20 -14.37
C ARG A 53 -13.93 -13.87 -15.47
N LYS A 54 -13.28 -14.63 -16.37
CA LYS A 54 -13.97 -15.39 -17.41
C LYS A 54 -15.03 -16.31 -16.82
N TRP A 55 -14.67 -17.11 -15.82
CA TRP A 55 -15.60 -18.02 -15.16
C TRP A 55 -16.79 -17.30 -14.51
N MET A 56 -16.53 -16.21 -13.77
CA MET A 56 -17.57 -15.40 -13.13
C MET A 56 -18.53 -14.79 -14.16
N THR A 57 -17.98 -14.19 -15.23
CA THR A 57 -18.77 -13.59 -16.29
C THR A 57 -19.61 -14.65 -17.02
N GLU A 58 -19.04 -15.80 -17.36
CA GLU A 58 -19.79 -16.91 -17.98
C GLU A 58 -20.93 -17.40 -17.09
N HIS A 59 -20.68 -17.53 -15.78
CA HIS A 59 -21.69 -17.95 -14.81
C HIS A 59 -22.83 -16.95 -14.67
N TYR A 60 -22.53 -15.67 -14.42
CA TYR A 60 -23.58 -14.64 -14.29
C TYR A 60 -24.33 -14.38 -15.60
N LEU A 61 -23.65 -14.47 -16.74
CA LEU A 61 -24.30 -14.32 -18.04
C LEU A 61 -25.27 -15.48 -18.31
N ALA A 62 -24.90 -16.71 -17.94
CA ALA A 62 -25.79 -17.86 -18.03
C ALA A 62 -27.04 -17.66 -17.17
N ASP A 63 -26.88 -17.25 -15.90
CA ASP A 63 -28.00 -17.02 -14.99
C ASP A 63 -28.91 -15.87 -15.44
N TRP A 64 -28.33 -14.78 -15.96
CA TRP A 64 -29.09 -13.62 -16.43
C TRP A 64 -29.89 -13.90 -17.72
N LEU A 65 -29.35 -14.74 -18.60
CA LEU A 65 -30.02 -15.13 -19.84
C LEU A 65 -30.94 -16.34 -19.66
N ASN A 66 -30.81 -17.09 -18.57
CA ASN A 66 -31.65 -18.24 -18.30
C ASN A 66 -33.14 -17.84 -18.15
N ASP A 67 -34.05 -18.63 -18.70
CA ASP A 67 -35.51 -18.46 -18.57
C ASP A 67 -36.03 -17.02 -18.74
N ALA A 68 -35.45 -16.23 -19.65
CA ALA A 68 -35.80 -14.82 -19.85
C ALA A 68 -35.72 -13.96 -18.57
N VAL A 69 -34.82 -14.28 -17.63
CA VAL A 69 -34.59 -13.50 -16.40
C VAL A 69 -34.30 -12.04 -16.74
N HIS A 70 -33.44 -11.76 -17.72
CA HIS A 70 -33.14 -10.41 -18.21
C HIS A 70 -34.39 -9.56 -18.51
N TYR A 71 -35.44 -10.16 -19.08
CA TYR A 71 -36.71 -9.49 -19.37
C TYR A 71 -37.61 -9.40 -18.13
N ARG A 72 -37.72 -10.49 -17.36
CA ARG A 72 -38.53 -10.53 -16.12
C ARG A 72 -38.04 -9.53 -15.07
N MET A 73 -36.73 -9.32 -14.97
CA MET A 73 -36.13 -8.31 -14.08
C MET A 73 -36.52 -6.89 -14.47
N GLN A 74 -36.65 -6.60 -15.78
CA GLN A 74 -37.08 -5.28 -16.26
C GLN A 74 -38.55 -5.01 -15.92
N LEU A 75 -39.40 -6.05 -15.97
CA LEU A 75 -40.83 -5.94 -15.64
C LEU A 75 -41.11 -5.77 -14.14
N GLN A 76 -40.23 -6.29 -13.28
CA GLN A 76 -40.41 -6.22 -11.82
C GLN A 76 -40.10 -4.84 -11.23
N GLY A 77 -39.51 -3.93 -12.02
CA GLY A 77 -39.20 -2.56 -11.62
C GLY A 77 -38.07 -2.48 -10.60
N ASP A 78 -37.00 -1.76 -10.94
CA ASP A 78 -35.91 -1.24 -10.08
C ASP A 78 -35.23 -2.19 -9.06
N ALA A 79 -35.58 -3.47 -9.01
CA ALA A 79 -35.07 -4.41 -8.00
C ALA A 79 -33.62 -4.87 -8.28
N ALA A 80 -33.09 -4.60 -9.47
CA ALA A 80 -31.72 -4.90 -9.85
C ALA A 80 -31.12 -3.75 -10.66
N ASP A 81 -30.51 -2.81 -9.94
CA ASP A 81 -29.82 -1.67 -10.52
C ASP A 81 -28.64 -2.14 -11.40
N ASN A 82 -28.71 -1.81 -12.70
CA ASN A 82 -27.70 -1.96 -13.76
C ASN A 82 -26.98 -3.33 -13.83
N PRO A 83 -27.66 -4.42 -14.24
CA PRO A 83 -27.06 -5.76 -14.34
C PRO A 83 -25.87 -5.82 -15.31
N ASP A 84 -25.90 -5.00 -16.37
CA ASP A 84 -24.81 -4.81 -17.32
C ASP A 84 -23.55 -4.24 -16.65
N GLN A 85 -23.69 -3.20 -15.83
CA GLN A 85 -22.58 -2.64 -15.05
C GLN A 85 -22.03 -3.65 -14.04
N ARG A 86 -22.91 -4.41 -13.37
CA ARG A 86 -22.48 -5.43 -12.39
C ARG A 86 -21.66 -6.54 -13.03
N ILE A 87 -22.13 -7.09 -14.16
CA ILE A 87 -21.43 -8.19 -14.86
C ILE A 87 -20.10 -7.71 -15.46
N THR A 88 -20.00 -6.44 -15.86
CA THR A 88 -18.80 -5.88 -16.48
C THR A 88 -17.78 -5.34 -15.48
N ASP A 89 -18.17 -4.32 -14.72
CA ASP A 89 -17.29 -3.54 -13.84
C ASP A 89 -17.17 -4.17 -12.45
N ASP A 90 -18.27 -4.58 -11.83
CA ASP A 90 -18.22 -5.11 -10.46
C ASP A 90 -17.53 -6.47 -10.41
N VAL A 91 -17.79 -7.36 -11.37
CA VAL A 91 -17.06 -8.65 -11.47
C VAL A 91 -15.55 -8.42 -11.62
N LYS A 92 -15.14 -7.47 -12.46
CA LYS A 92 -13.73 -7.10 -12.60
C LYS A 92 -13.19 -6.60 -11.26
N LEU A 93 -13.85 -5.63 -10.65
CA LEU A 93 -13.42 -5.03 -9.38
C LEU A 93 -13.32 -6.07 -8.27
N PHE A 94 -14.28 -7.00 -8.20
CA PHE A 94 -14.32 -8.08 -7.22
C PHE A 94 -13.12 -9.01 -7.37
N VAL A 95 -12.84 -9.50 -8.58
CA VAL A 95 -11.70 -10.38 -8.84
C VAL A 95 -10.38 -9.66 -8.54
N ASP A 96 -10.22 -8.43 -9.03
CA ASP A 96 -9.01 -7.64 -8.87
C ASP A 96 -8.71 -7.36 -7.39
N ARG A 97 -9.72 -6.91 -6.63
CA ARG A 97 -9.56 -6.61 -5.21
C ARG A 97 -9.36 -7.87 -4.38
N THR A 98 -10.10 -8.93 -4.65
CA THR A 98 -9.99 -10.19 -3.88
C THR A 98 -8.60 -10.81 -4.05
N LEU A 99 -8.10 -10.88 -5.29
CA LEU A 99 -6.76 -11.38 -5.56
C LEU A 99 -5.69 -10.46 -4.97
N GLY A 100 -5.82 -9.14 -5.14
CA GLY A 100 -4.87 -8.17 -4.61
C GLY A 100 -4.74 -8.24 -3.08
N ILE A 101 -5.86 -8.25 -2.38
CA ILE A 101 -5.89 -8.34 -0.91
C ILE A 101 -5.42 -9.71 -0.44
N GLY A 102 -5.91 -10.80 -1.05
CA GLY A 102 -5.57 -12.16 -0.64
C GLY A 102 -4.08 -12.48 -0.81
N LEU A 103 -3.52 -12.18 -1.99
CA LEU A 103 -2.09 -12.38 -2.26
C LEU A 103 -1.21 -11.41 -1.46
N GLY A 104 -1.67 -10.17 -1.27
CA GLY A 104 -0.97 -9.19 -0.42
C GLY A 104 -0.91 -9.63 1.04
N LEU A 105 -2.00 -10.20 1.58
CA LEU A 105 -2.05 -10.75 2.92
C LEU A 105 -1.12 -11.96 3.05
N LEU A 106 -1.16 -12.89 2.10
CA LEU A 106 -0.26 -14.04 2.08
C LEU A 106 1.21 -13.59 2.11
N ASN A 107 1.58 -12.67 1.22
CA ASN A 107 2.94 -12.12 1.17
C ASN A 107 3.34 -11.46 2.50
N SER A 108 2.43 -10.69 3.10
CA SER A 108 2.65 -10.00 4.38
C SER A 108 2.89 -10.99 5.52
N VAL A 109 2.09 -12.07 5.60
CA VAL A 109 2.25 -13.12 6.62
C VAL A 109 3.56 -13.88 6.45
N VAL A 110 3.89 -14.30 5.22
CA VAL A 110 5.16 -15.00 4.94
C VAL A 110 6.36 -14.13 5.27
N THR A 111 6.30 -12.85 4.90
CA THR A 111 7.35 -11.86 5.22
C THR A 111 7.48 -11.69 6.73
N LEU A 112 6.38 -11.52 7.46
CA LEU A 112 6.37 -11.39 8.91
C LEU A 112 7.03 -12.60 9.59
N VAL A 113 6.59 -13.82 9.27
CA VAL A 113 7.14 -15.05 9.84
C VAL A 113 8.64 -15.17 9.53
N SER A 114 9.03 -14.89 8.28
CA SER A 114 10.45 -14.93 7.86
C SER A 114 11.30 -13.93 8.65
N PHE A 115 10.83 -12.70 8.83
CA PHE A 115 11.53 -11.67 9.59
C PHE A 115 11.59 -11.98 11.09
N VAL A 116 10.53 -12.55 11.67
CA VAL A 116 10.55 -13.01 13.05
C VAL A 116 11.65 -14.04 13.25
N VAL A 117 11.76 -15.05 12.38
CA VAL A 117 12.82 -16.06 12.43
C VAL A 117 14.21 -15.43 12.31
N ILE A 118 14.40 -14.51 11.36
CA ILE A 118 15.68 -13.81 11.15
C ILE A 118 16.07 -12.98 12.37
N LEU A 119 15.16 -12.16 12.90
CA LEU A 119 15.41 -11.30 14.07
C LEU A 119 15.62 -12.10 15.34
N TRP A 120 14.95 -13.24 15.48
CA TRP A 120 15.15 -14.15 16.61
C TRP A 120 16.57 -14.72 16.60
N GLY A 121 17.03 -15.27 15.47
CA GLY A 121 18.40 -15.76 15.33
C GLY A 121 19.46 -14.68 15.51
N LEU A 122 19.18 -13.45 15.04
CA LEU A 122 20.08 -12.31 15.27
C LEU A 122 20.14 -11.89 16.75
N SER A 123 19.00 -11.98 17.46
CA SER A 123 18.93 -11.67 18.89
C SER A 123 19.75 -12.65 19.74
N GLU A 124 19.82 -13.92 19.34
CA GLU A 124 20.65 -14.94 19.99
C GLU A 124 22.14 -14.71 19.74
N ALA A 125 22.51 -14.30 18.52
CA ALA A 125 23.91 -14.05 18.14
C ALA A 125 24.51 -12.79 18.78
N ALA A 126 23.69 -11.81 19.17
CA ALA A 126 24.13 -10.54 19.74
C ALA A 126 23.32 -10.18 21.00
N PRO A 127 23.65 -10.74 22.18
CA PRO A 127 22.91 -10.46 23.41
C PRO A 127 22.97 -8.98 23.79
N LEU A 128 21.84 -8.46 24.26
CA LEU A 128 21.69 -7.07 24.64
C LEU A 128 22.57 -6.74 25.86
N HIS A 129 23.46 -5.75 25.73
CA HIS A 129 24.25 -5.25 26.84
C HIS A 129 23.62 -3.94 27.33
N LEU A 130 23.04 -3.95 28.53
CA LEU A 130 22.46 -2.78 29.19
C LEU A 130 23.20 -2.55 30.51
N PHE A 131 23.62 -1.30 30.75
CA PHE A 131 24.33 -0.89 31.97
C PHE A 131 25.60 -1.71 32.30
N GLY A 132 26.30 -2.20 31.27
CA GLY A 132 27.52 -3.01 31.44
C GLY A 132 27.26 -4.50 31.75
N SER A 133 26.00 -4.92 31.87
CA SER A 133 25.61 -6.32 32.05
C SER A 133 24.91 -6.86 30.80
N ALA A 134 25.27 -8.07 30.37
CA ALA A 134 24.52 -8.77 29.34
C ALA A 134 23.18 -9.21 29.93
N LEU A 135 22.08 -8.69 29.38
CA LEU A 135 20.72 -9.09 29.70
C LEU A 135 20.25 -10.03 28.59
N PRO A 136 20.25 -11.35 28.82
CA PRO A 136 19.84 -12.32 27.82
C PRO A 136 18.31 -12.33 27.75
N ILE A 137 17.73 -11.37 27.03
CA ILE A 137 16.30 -11.37 26.68
C ILE A 137 16.17 -12.08 25.32
N PRO A 138 15.58 -13.29 25.28
CA PRO A 138 15.37 -14.00 24.03
C PRO A 138 14.50 -13.16 23.07
N GLY A 139 14.94 -13.04 21.82
CA GLY A 139 14.18 -12.33 20.78
C GLY A 139 13.99 -10.83 21.02
N TYR A 140 14.86 -10.14 21.77
CA TYR A 140 14.67 -8.72 22.11
C TYR A 140 14.47 -7.81 20.88
N LEU A 141 15.08 -8.13 19.73
CA LEU A 141 14.88 -7.37 18.49
C LEU A 141 13.46 -7.52 17.94
N VAL A 142 12.83 -8.69 18.11
CA VAL A 142 11.44 -8.92 17.72
C VAL A 142 10.52 -8.08 18.58
N TRP A 143 10.71 -8.08 19.89
CA TRP A 143 9.92 -7.27 20.81
C TRP A 143 10.07 -5.77 20.55
N PHE A 144 11.30 -5.31 20.32
CA PHE A 144 11.57 -3.92 19.95
C PHE A 144 10.88 -3.54 18.64
N ALA A 145 11.02 -4.36 17.59
CA ALA A 145 10.37 -4.13 16.31
C ALA A 145 8.85 -4.09 16.44
N LEU A 146 8.27 -5.00 17.24
CA LEU A 146 6.83 -5.07 17.48
C LEU A 146 6.30 -3.85 18.23
N ILE A 147 6.98 -3.41 19.29
CA ILE A 147 6.60 -2.18 20.01
C ILE A 147 6.71 -0.97 19.08
N TYR A 148 7.83 -0.86 18.35
CA TYR A 148 8.07 0.21 17.40
C TYR A 148 7.01 0.24 16.28
N SER A 149 6.59 -0.92 15.76
CA SER A 149 5.54 -1.03 14.75
C SER A 149 4.16 -0.70 15.28
N ILE A 150 3.83 -1.12 16.51
CA ILE A 150 2.55 -0.78 17.15
C ILE A 150 2.44 0.73 17.37
N ILE A 151 3.48 1.36 17.93
CA ILE A 151 3.49 2.81 18.16
C ILE A 151 3.38 3.56 16.83
N GLY A 152 4.16 3.17 15.82
CA GLY A 152 4.11 3.76 14.49
C GLY A 152 2.73 3.63 13.84
N THR A 153 2.12 2.45 13.92
CA THR A 153 0.77 2.19 13.38
C THR A 153 -0.29 3.00 14.11
N TRP A 154 -0.25 3.02 15.44
CA TRP A 154 -1.20 3.78 16.26
C TRP A 154 -1.11 5.28 15.98
N LEU A 155 0.10 5.84 15.95
CA LEU A 155 0.31 7.25 15.60
C LEU A 155 -0.15 7.55 14.17
N THR A 156 0.17 6.68 13.20
CA THR A 156 -0.30 6.84 11.82
C THR A 156 -1.82 6.84 11.75
N HIS A 157 -2.48 5.96 12.49
CA HIS A 157 -3.94 5.89 12.54
C HIS A 157 -4.55 7.15 13.15
N VAL A 158 -4.05 7.62 14.30
CA VAL A 158 -4.52 8.85 14.96
C VAL A 158 -4.29 10.07 14.06
N VAL A 159 -3.14 10.15 13.38
CA VAL A 159 -2.82 11.22 12.43
C VAL A 159 -3.61 11.06 11.12
N GLY A 160 -4.03 9.87 10.72
CA GLY A 160 -4.80 9.65 9.50
C GLY A 160 -6.31 9.81 9.67
N TRP A 161 -6.85 9.47 10.83
CA TRP A 161 -8.29 9.27 11.04
C TRP A 161 -9.22 10.39 10.54
N PRO A 162 -8.91 11.69 10.71
CA PRO A 162 -9.75 12.77 10.18
C PRO A 162 -9.86 12.82 8.65
N LEU A 163 -8.96 12.17 7.89
CA LEU A 163 -9.05 12.09 6.43
C LEU A 163 -10.34 11.39 6.00
N VAL A 164 -10.78 10.36 6.72
CA VAL A 164 -12.02 9.63 6.39
C VAL A 164 -13.22 10.58 6.30
N GLY A 165 -13.37 11.46 7.30
CA GLY A 165 -14.45 12.44 7.31
C GLY A 165 -14.27 13.59 6.31
N LEU A 166 -13.03 13.90 5.91
CA LEU A 166 -12.76 14.89 4.87
C LEU A 166 -13.06 14.33 3.48
N ASP A 167 -12.64 13.10 3.19
CA ASP A 167 -12.91 12.43 1.91
C ASP A 167 -14.41 12.18 1.70
N PHE A 168 -15.12 11.78 2.75
CA PHE A 168 -16.58 11.66 2.69
C PHE A 168 -17.26 12.99 2.33
N ARG A 169 -16.88 14.08 3.03
CA ARG A 169 -17.40 15.42 2.73
C ARG A 169 -16.99 15.90 1.34
N GLN A 170 -15.81 15.52 0.85
CA GLN A 170 -15.38 15.86 -0.51
C GLN A 170 -16.32 15.26 -1.55
N GLN A 171 -16.63 13.97 -1.42
CA GLN A 171 -17.58 13.29 -2.31
C GLN A 171 -18.96 13.95 -2.25
N GLN A 172 -19.42 14.30 -1.05
CA GLN A 172 -20.68 15.01 -0.86
C GLN A 172 -20.68 16.38 -1.56
N TYR A 173 -19.67 17.21 -1.35
CA TYR A 173 -19.59 18.54 -1.96
C TYR A 173 -19.44 18.47 -3.49
N GLU A 174 -18.72 17.49 -4.02
CA GLU A 174 -18.63 17.27 -5.47
C GLU A 174 -19.95 16.79 -6.07
N ALA A 175 -20.67 15.90 -5.38
CA ALA A 175 -22.00 15.46 -5.79
C ALA A 175 -23.00 16.64 -5.80
N ASP A 176 -23.00 17.46 -4.74
CA ASP A 176 -23.82 18.66 -4.66
C ASP A 176 -23.50 19.64 -5.80
N PHE A 177 -22.21 19.87 -6.08
CA PHE A 177 -21.79 20.73 -7.20
C PHE A 177 -22.28 20.19 -8.55
N ARG A 178 -22.09 18.89 -8.80
CA ARG A 178 -22.56 18.22 -10.03
C ARG A 178 -24.08 18.31 -10.17
N PHE A 179 -24.82 18.08 -9.10
CA PHE A 179 -26.28 18.21 -9.09
C PHE A 179 -26.73 19.63 -9.45
N ASN A 180 -26.08 20.66 -8.92
CA ASN A 180 -26.42 22.05 -9.27
C ASN A 180 -26.10 22.38 -10.74
N LEU A 181 -25.05 21.79 -11.33
CA LEU A 181 -24.79 21.92 -12.77
C LEU A 181 -25.89 21.29 -13.62
N VAL A 182 -26.39 20.11 -13.23
CA VAL A 182 -27.53 19.45 -13.89
C VAL A 182 -28.76 20.34 -13.82
N ARG A 183 -29.04 20.94 -12.66
CA ARG A 183 -30.17 21.86 -12.47
C ARG A 183 -30.08 23.10 -13.37
N VAL A 184 -28.89 23.67 -13.56
CA VAL A 184 -28.67 24.79 -14.50
C VAL A 184 -28.97 24.35 -15.93
N ARG A 185 -28.55 23.15 -16.33
CA ARG A 185 -28.87 22.59 -17.66
C ARG A 185 -30.36 22.38 -17.86
N GLU A 186 -31.07 21.84 -16.86
CA GLU A 186 -32.52 21.61 -16.92
C GLU A 186 -33.33 22.91 -17.00
N ASN A 187 -32.81 24.01 -16.45
CA ASN A 187 -33.48 25.33 -16.44
C ASN A 187 -32.81 26.35 -17.38
N ALA A 188 -32.07 25.88 -18.39
CA ALA A 188 -31.23 26.73 -19.24
C ALA A 188 -32.01 27.83 -19.98
N GLU A 189 -33.22 27.52 -20.46
CA GLU A 189 -34.08 28.49 -21.16
C GLU A 189 -34.49 29.65 -20.25
N GLN A 190 -34.92 29.35 -19.01
CA GLN A 190 -35.33 30.35 -18.02
C GLN A 190 -34.17 31.27 -17.65
N ILE A 191 -32.97 30.69 -17.47
CA ILE A 191 -31.76 31.44 -17.16
C ILE A 191 -31.41 32.39 -18.31
N ALA A 192 -31.47 31.92 -19.56
CA ALA A 192 -31.15 32.72 -20.74
C ALA A 192 -32.17 33.86 -20.97
N LEU A 193 -33.47 33.59 -20.83
CA LEU A 193 -34.52 34.59 -21.00
C LEU A 193 -34.44 35.72 -19.96
N LEU A 194 -34.10 35.37 -18.72
CA LEU A 194 -33.99 36.33 -17.61
C LEU A 194 -32.59 36.97 -17.49
N LYS A 195 -31.63 36.60 -18.34
CA LYS A 195 -30.21 36.98 -18.22
C LYS A 195 -29.63 36.69 -16.83
N GLY A 196 -30.00 35.53 -16.27
CA GLY A 196 -29.68 35.09 -14.91
C GLY A 196 -28.28 34.48 -14.75
N GLU A 197 -27.47 34.43 -15.81
CA GLU A 197 -26.17 33.76 -15.83
C GLU A 197 -25.20 34.30 -14.75
N PRO A 198 -25.09 35.62 -14.48
CA PRO A 198 -24.21 36.12 -13.43
C PRO A 198 -24.59 35.61 -12.03
N ALA A 199 -25.89 35.46 -11.75
CA ALA A 199 -26.39 34.97 -10.47
C ALA A 199 -26.13 33.46 -10.31
N GLU A 200 -26.44 32.66 -11.32
CA GLU A 200 -26.15 31.21 -11.31
C GLU A 200 -24.65 30.93 -11.26
N ARG A 201 -23.82 31.72 -11.95
CA ARG A 201 -22.37 31.65 -11.84
C ARG A 201 -21.90 31.88 -10.40
N GLY A 202 -22.41 32.91 -9.72
CA GLY A 202 -22.07 33.19 -8.32
C GLY A 202 -22.46 32.03 -7.39
N ARG A 203 -23.65 31.45 -7.61
CA ARG A 203 -24.14 30.29 -6.84
C ARG A 203 -23.26 29.05 -7.05
N LEU A 204 -22.92 28.73 -8.29
CA LEU A 204 -22.06 27.59 -8.63
C LEU A 204 -20.65 27.76 -8.06
N LEU A 205 -20.06 28.96 -8.18
CA LEU A 205 -18.75 29.26 -7.60
C LEU A 205 -18.76 29.16 -6.06
N GLY A 206 -19.84 29.59 -5.41
CA GLY A 206 -19.99 29.40 -3.96
C GLY A 206 -20.02 27.93 -3.56
N ARG A 207 -20.70 27.07 -4.32
CA ARG A 207 -20.71 25.61 -4.09
C ARG A 207 -19.35 24.99 -4.34
N PHE A 208 -18.66 25.43 -5.39
CA PHE A 208 -17.29 25.00 -5.67
C PHE A 208 -16.30 25.48 -4.59
N GLY A 209 -16.55 26.63 -3.95
CA GLY A 209 -15.80 27.08 -2.77
C GLY A 209 -15.76 26.05 -1.65
N ASN A 210 -16.89 25.40 -1.34
CA ASN A 210 -16.93 24.32 -0.34
C ASN A 210 -16.06 23.12 -0.71
N VAL A 211 -16.00 22.78 -2.01
CA VAL A 211 -15.12 21.73 -2.55
C VAL A 211 -13.67 22.12 -2.33
N VAL A 212 -13.31 23.37 -2.62
CA VAL A 212 -11.94 23.90 -2.45
C VAL A 212 -11.55 23.94 -0.97
N ASP A 213 -12.40 24.44 -0.10
CA ASP A 213 -12.12 24.57 1.34
C ASP A 213 -11.89 23.20 2.00
N ASN A 214 -12.73 22.22 1.66
CA ASN A 214 -12.56 20.86 2.14
C ASN A 214 -11.30 20.20 1.57
N TRP A 215 -11.00 20.43 0.28
CA TRP A 215 -9.77 19.97 -0.36
C TRP A 215 -8.52 20.53 0.32
N LEU A 216 -8.51 21.81 0.71
CA LEU A 216 -7.41 22.39 1.51
C LEU A 216 -7.26 21.68 2.87
N GLY A 217 -8.37 21.26 3.47
CA GLY A 217 -8.38 20.39 4.65
C GLY A 217 -7.70 19.04 4.39
N ILE A 218 -8.06 18.37 3.30
CA ILE A 218 -7.44 17.10 2.85
C ILE A 218 -5.95 17.29 2.63
N MET A 219 -5.54 18.33 1.90
CA MET A 219 -4.13 18.64 1.62
C MET A 219 -3.32 18.81 2.92
N ASN A 220 -3.84 19.58 3.87
CA ASN A 220 -3.16 19.80 5.14
C ASN A 220 -3.03 18.53 5.97
N ARG A 221 -4.04 17.66 5.96
CA ARG A 221 -3.98 16.39 6.71
C ARG A 221 -3.08 15.38 6.02
N THR A 222 -3.12 15.31 4.69
CA THR A 222 -2.23 14.50 3.85
C THR A 222 -0.78 14.90 4.08
N LYS A 223 -0.47 16.21 4.09
CA LYS A 223 0.88 16.71 4.41
C LYS A 223 1.37 16.20 5.77
N LYS A 224 0.52 16.22 6.81
CA LYS A 224 0.89 15.76 8.16
C LYS A 224 1.15 14.26 8.22
N ILE A 225 0.28 13.44 7.63
CA ILE A 225 0.47 11.97 7.62
C ILE A 225 1.68 11.58 6.76
N THR A 226 1.90 12.23 5.62
CA THR A 226 3.08 11.99 4.77
C THR A 226 4.36 12.38 5.49
N ALA A 227 4.40 13.53 6.16
CA ALA A 227 5.57 13.94 6.95
C ALA A 227 5.88 12.93 8.07
N PHE A 228 4.86 12.46 8.79
CA PHE A 228 5.03 11.47 9.84
C PHE A 228 5.53 10.12 9.29
N THR A 229 4.84 9.58 8.29
CA THR A 229 5.19 8.27 7.71
C THR A 229 6.57 8.28 7.04
N ALA A 230 6.94 9.35 6.34
CA ALA A 230 8.28 9.52 5.78
C ALA A 230 9.35 9.58 6.88
N SER A 231 9.12 10.35 7.96
CA SER A 231 10.06 10.44 9.08
C SER A 231 10.22 9.11 9.81
N TYR A 232 9.11 8.40 10.04
CA TYR A 232 9.09 7.07 10.65
C TYR A 232 9.86 6.05 9.79
N SER A 233 9.64 6.05 8.48
CA SER A 233 10.37 5.19 7.54
C SER A 233 11.86 5.49 7.54
N GLN A 234 12.26 6.77 7.55
CA GLN A 234 13.66 7.15 7.53
C GLN A 234 14.37 6.84 8.86
N ALA A 235 13.69 7.05 9.99
CA ALA A 235 14.20 6.67 11.31
C ALA A 235 14.46 5.16 11.38
N SER A 236 13.57 4.34 10.81
CA SER A 236 13.71 2.88 10.76
C SER A 236 14.98 2.41 10.04
N VAL A 237 15.43 3.15 9.02
CA VAL A 237 16.67 2.85 8.28
C VAL A 237 17.91 3.13 9.13
N ILE A 238 17.89 4.18 9.97
CA ILE A 238 19.07 4.64 10.72
C ILE A 238 19.28 3.86 12.01
N VAL A 239 18.19 3.42 12.66
CA VAL A 239 18.25 2.73 13.96
C VAL A 239 19.23 1.55 13.99
N PRO A 240 19.24 0.62 13.01
CA PRO A 240 20.21 -0.48 13.00
C PRO A 240 21.66 0.00 12.95
N TYR A 241 21.98 1.02 12.15
CA TYR A 241 23.33 1.58 12.06
C TYR A 241 23.78 2.20 13.39
N VAL A 242 22.90 2.93 14.07
CA VAL A 242 23.24 3.55 15.37
C VAL A 242 23.49 2.49 16.45
N LEU A 243 22.74 1.39 16.43
CA LEU A 243 22.93 0.29 17.38
C LEU A 243 24.23 -0.49 17.13
N VAL A 244 24.61 -0.70 15.86
CA VAL A 244 25.80 -1.49 15.49
C VAL A 244 27.08 -0.64 15.42
N ALA A 245 26.97 0.67 15.22
CA ALA A 245 28.13 1.57 15.08
C ALA A 245 29.15 1.49 16.22
N PRO A 246 28.77 1.47 17.52
CA PRO A 246 29.74 1.33 18.61
C PRO A 246 30.55 0.04 18.55
N ALA A 247 29.96 -1.07 18.12
CA ALA A 247 30.66 -2.36 17.97
C ALA A 247 31.64 -2.34 16.80
N TYR A 248 31.28 -1.68 15.69
CA TYR A 248 32.15 -1.50 14.53
C TYR A 248 33.37 -0.62 14.86
N PHE A 249 33.16 0.57 15.43
CA PHE A 249 34.26 1.47 15.79
C PHE A 249 35.14 0.94 16.94
N ALA A 250 34.63 0.00 17.75
CA ALA A 250 35.41 -0.74 18.73
C ALA A 250 36.21 -1.92 18.13
N GLY A 251 36.16 -2.14 16.81
CA GLY A 251 36.88 -3.21 16.11
C GLY A 251 36.31 -4.62 16.35
N LYS A 252 35.13 -4.74 16.96
CA LYS A 252 34.50 -6.03 17.28
C LYS A 252 33.72 -6.64 16.11
N THR A 253 33.39 -5.83 15.10
CA THR A 253 32.64 -6.26 13.90
C THR A 253 33.22 -5.61 12.65
N GLN A 254 33.30 -6.35 11.54
CA GLN A 254 33.71 -5.82 10.23
C GLN A 254 32.59 -5.00 9.55
N LEU A 255 32.93 -4.27 8.48
CA LEU A 255 31.98 -3.40 7.75
C LEU A 255 30.79 -4.17 7.21
N GLY A 256 31.00 -5.40 6.74
CA GLY A 256 29.94 -6.28 6.27
C GLY A 256 28.92 -6.64 7.35
N GLY A 257 29.33 -6.70 8.62
CA GLY A 257 28.42 -6.92 9.75
C GLY A 257 27.52 -5.71 10.01
N MET A 258 28.05 -4.49 9.85
CA MET A 258 27.25 -3.25 9.91
C MET A 258 26.30 -3.16 8.71
N MET A 259 26.81 -3.48 7.52
CA MET A 259 25.99 -3.51 6.31
C MET A 259 25.00 -4.66 6.31
N GLN A 260 25.03 -5.64 7.22
CA GLN A 260 24.07 -6.74 7.30
C GLN A 260 22.79 -6.36 8.06
N ALA A 261 22.91 -5.44 9.03
CA ALA A 261 21.83 -4.91 9.84
C ALA A 261 20.86 -4.03 9.01
#